data_AF-A0A250JMP1-F1
#
_entry.id   AF-A0A250JMP1-F1
#
_cell.length_a   1.000
_cell.length_b   1.000
_cell.length_c   1.000
_cell.angle_alpha   90.00
_cell.angle_beta   90.00
_cell.angle_gamma   90.00
#
_symmetry.space_group_name_H-M   'P 1'
#
loop_
_entity.id
_entity.type
_entity.pdbx_description
1 polymer ?
#
loop_
_entity_poly.entity_id
_entity_poly.type
_entity_poly.pdbx_seq_one_letter_code
_entity_poly.pdbx_strand_id
1 'polypeptide(L)'
;MIQSRWTCIGAFVLAVFVGCAEAPLRGEATPRRVAVALVDEGCDTEADFRCLCKGTVGDAAPHLEEVGVDLEVLRESGWPCVPGDFDQDGEQDYAFPGAGYSCNQSVPVRVLFTRGGSAREVQTLPRELSCLQRYVSKDASMPPGQGLVDWGEGNATWLYRFDGQGWLVTSHLSEAR
;
A
#
# COMPACT_ATOMS: atom_id res chain seq x y z
N MET A 1 -49.46 57.48 -35.86
CA MET A 1 -49.79 56.92 -37.18
C MET A 1 -48.49 56.31 -37.70
N ILE A 2 -48.30 55.00 -37.82
CA ILE A 2 -49.12 53.96 -38.45
C ILE A 2 -48.94 52.62 -37.69
N GLN A 3 -50.02 51.85 -37.63
CA GLN A 3 -50.12 50.51 -37.05
C GLN A 3 -49.76 49.40 -38.06
N SER A 4 -49.48 48.21 -37.50
CA SER A 4 -49.76 46.86 -38.04
C SER A 4 -48.77 46.34 -39.09
N ARG A 5 -48.23 45.10 -39.00
CA ARG A 5 -48.94 43.82 -38.82
C ARG A 5 -48.09 42.73 -38.15
N TRP A 6 -48.73 41.98 -37.26
CA TRP A 6 -48.33 40.64 -36.80
C TRP A 6 -48.65 39.56 -37.85
N THR A 7 -47.81 38.51 -37.93
CA THR A 7 -48.26 37.10 -37.90
C THR A 7 -47.08 36.17 -37.56
N CYS A 8 -47.26 35.38 -36.51
CA CYS A 8 -46.39 34.28 -36.07
C CYS A 8 -46.40 33.10 -37.06
N ILE A 9 -45.39 32.23 -36.98
CA ILE A 9 -45.48 30.75 -36.87
C ILE A 9 -44.08 30.17 -37.13
N GLY A 10 -43.59 29.32 -36.23
CA GLY A 10 -42.41 28.51 -36.47
C GLY A 10 -41.60 28.21 -35.21
N ALA A 11 -42.19 27.49 -34.27
CA ALA A 11 -41.48 26.90 -33.14
C ALA A 11 -40.49 25.84 -33.65
N PHE A 12 -39.23 25.91 -33.24
CA PHE A 12 -38.37 24.74 -33.10
C PHE A 12 -37.58 24.89 -31.80
N VAL A 13 -38.14 24.32 -30.74
CA VAL A 13 -37.47 24.10 -29.47
C VAL A 13 -36.52 22.92 -29.69
N LEU A 14 -35.23 23.19 -29.88
CA LEU A 14 -34.20 22.17 -29.71
C LEU A 14 -33.93 22.07 -28.19
N ALA A 15 -34.74 21.24 -27.54
CA ALA A 15 -34.43 20.75 -26.21
C ALA A 15 -33.21 19.83 -26.33
N VAL A 16 -32.02 20.37 -26.08
CA VAL A 16 -30.85 19.54 -25.81
C VAL A 16 -31.07 18.97 -24.42
N PHE A 17 -31.53 17.72 -24.37
CA PHE A 17 -31.37 16.90 -23.18
C PHE A 17 -29.86 16.70 -23.00
N VAL A 18 -29.24 17.59 -22.24
CA VAL A 18 -27.98 17.26 -21.57
C VAL A 18 -28.38 16.16 -20.60
N GLY A 19 -28.20 14.92 -21.03
CA GLY A 19 -28.28 13.77 -20.15
C GLY A 19 -27.30 14.04 -19.02
N CYS A 20 -27.84 14.28 -17.83
CA CYS A 20 -27.11 14.05 -16.61
C CYS A 20 -26.64 12.60 -16.71
N ALA A 21 -25.35 12.40 -16.98
CA ALA A 21 -24.73 11.14 -16.65
C ALA A 21 -24.89 11.04 -15.13
N GLU A 22 -25.85 10.22 -14.70
CA GLU A 22 -26.03 9.84 -13.32
C GLU A 22 -24.69 9.20 -12.90
N ALA A 23 -23.87 9.97 -12.18
CA ALA A 23 -22.70 9.44 -11.54
C ALA A 23 -23.17 8.29 -10.64
N PRO A 24 -22.47 7.13 -10.64
CA PRO A 24 -22.88 6.05 -9.76
C PRO A 24 -22.84 6.54 -8.31
N LEU A 25 -24.02 6.72 -7.70
CA LEU A 25 -24.16 6.84 -6.26
C LEU A 25 -23.87 5.47 -5.67
N ARG A 26 -22.58 5.17 -5.48
CA ARG A 26 -22.14 4.10 -4.59
C ARG A 26 -20.94 4.57 -3.80
N GLY A 27 -21.20 5.58 -2.96
CA GLY A 27 -20.37 5.87 -1.80
C GLY A 27 -20.54 4.77 -0.78
N GLU A 28 -20.04 3.58 -1.08
CA GLU A 28 -19.58 2.69 -0.02
C GLU A 28 -18.34 3.41 0.52
N ALA A 29 -18.50 4.13 1.63
CA ALA A 29 -17.42 4.91 2.20
C ALA A 29 -16.28 3.94 2.49
N THR A 30 -15.26 3.92 1.63
CA THR A 30 -14.05 3.16 1.86
C THR A 30 -13.59 3.53 3.26
N PRO A 31 -13.38 2.54 4.16
CA PRO A 31 -13.07 2.83 5.53
C PRO A 31 -11.76 3.61 5.58
N ARG A 32 -11.81 4.93 5.77
CA ARG A 32 -10.65 5.84 5.72
C ARG A 32 -9.55 5.52 6.73
N ARG A 33 -9.84 4.63 7.68
CA ARG A 33 -8.90 4.23 8.72
C ARG A 33 -8.12 2.98 8.31
N VAL A 34 -6.84 3.02 8.64
CA VAL A 34 -5.97 1.86 8.64
C VAL A 34 -6.29 1.07 9.90
N ALA A 35 -6.66 -0.19 9.72
CA ALA A 35 -6.93 -1.14 10.79
C ALA A 35 -6.46 -2.51 10.31
N VAL A 36 -5.15 -2.74 10.44
CA VAL A 36 -4.47 -3.96 9.98
C VAL A 36 -3.85 -4.66 11.18
N ALA A 37 -4.03 -5.97 11.28
CA ALA A 37 -3.43 -6.80 12.32
C ALA A 37 -2.90 -8.10 11.73
N LEU A 38 -1.96 -8.75 12.41
CA LEU A 38 -1.55 -10.11 12.06
C LEU A 38 -2.75 -11.06 12.20
N VAL A 39 -2.86 -12.01 11.27
CA VAL A 39 -3.87 -13.08 11.33
C VAL A 39 -3.59 -14.03 12.49
N ASP A 40 -2.31 -14.39 12.66
CA ASP A 40 -1.80 -15.14 13.80
C ASP A 40 -0.94 -14.21 14.64
N GLU A 41 -1.41 -13.87 15.85
CA GLU A 41 -0.69 -13.02 16.80
C GLU A 41 0.66 -13.63 17.23
N GLY A 42 0.84 -14.94 17.08
CA GLY A 42 2.10 -15.64 17.34
C GLY A 42 3.11 -15.60 16.20
N CYS A 43 2.76 -15.03 15.04
CA CYS A 43 3.66 -15.01 13.88
C CYS A 43 4.81 -14.03 14.09
N ASP A 44 6.04 -14.55 14.15
CA ASP A 44 7.24 -13.75 14.28
C ASP A 44 7.77 -13.31 12.91
N THR A 45 7.49 -12.06 12.55
CA THR A 45 7.92 -11.49 11.25
C THR A 45 9.43 -11.29 11.11
N GLU A 46 10.22 -11.46 12.19
CA GLU A 46 11.70 -11.51 12.12
C GLU A 46 12.21 -12.92 11.77
N ALA A 47 11.39 -13.95 11.98
CA ALA A 47 11.77 -15.35 11.79
C ALA A 47 10.97 -16.06 10.68
N ASP A 48 9.78 -15.58 10.33
CA ASP A 48 8.88 -16.16 9.33
C ASP A 48 8.46 -15.13 8.27
N PHE A 49 8.73 -15.46 7.01
CA PHE A 49 8.38 -14.64 5.84
C PHE A 49 6.95 -14.90 5.32
N ARG A 50 6.19 -15.80 5.96
CA ARG A 50 4.83 -16.21 5.58
C ARG A 50 3.74 -15.61 6.46
N CYS A 51 4.08 -14.69 7.35
CA CYS A 51 3.09 -13.99 8.16
C CYS A 51 2.07 -13.26 7.29
N LEU A 52 0.81 -13.37 7.68
CA LEU A 52 -0.32 -12.71 7.01
C LEU A 52 -0.89 -11.62 7.90
N CYS A 53 -1.27 -10.50 7.30
CA CYS A 53 -2.10 -9.47 7.91
C CYS A 53 -3.52 -9.55 7.39
N LYS A 54 -4.49 -9.15 8.20
CA LYS A 54 -5.87 -8.93 7.82
C LYS A 54 -6.34 -7.54 8.24
N GLY A 55 -7.12 -6.86 7.40
CA GLY A 55 -7.65 -5.56 7.77
C GLY A 55 -8.04 -4.62 6.63
N THR A 56 -8.11 -3.32 6.96
CA THR A 56 -8.38 -2.23 6.02
C THR A 56 -7.20 -1.27 5.96
N VAL A 57 -6.88 -0.75 4.77
CA VAL A 57 -5.73 0.14 4.53
C VAL A 57 -6.13 1.59 4.25
N GLY A 58 -7.43 1.90 4.36
CA GLY A 58 -7.98 3.22 4.10
C GLY A 58 -7.57 3.82 2.77
N ASP A 59 -7.17 5.08 2.79
CA ASP A 59 -6.87 5.86 1.59
C ASP A 59 -5.63 5.35 0.83
N ALA A 60 -4.88 4.39 1.40
CA ALA A 60 -3.77 3.72 0.72
C ALA A 60 -4.20 2.64 -0.28
N ALA A 61 -5.49 2.25 -0.31
CA ALA A 61 -6.02 1.18 -1.15
C ALA A 61 -5.54 1.23 -2.62
N PRO A 62 -5.67 2.35 -3.36
CA PRO A 62 -5.24 2.39 -4.77
C PRO A 62 -3.75 2.11 -4.96
N HIS A 63 -2.91 2.56 -4.03
CA HIS A 63 -1.45 2.38 -4.13
C HIS A 63 -1.01 0.93 -3.89
N LEU A 64 -1.77 0.19 -3.08
CA LEU A 64 -1.51 -1.24 -2.85
C LEU A 64 -2.07 -2.10 -3.99
N GLU A 65 -3.23 -1.74 -4.52
CA GLU A 65 -3.81 -2.39 -5.71
C GLU A 65 -2.90 -2.25 -6.94
N GLU A 66 -2.19 -1.12 -7.09
CA GLU A 66 -1.20 -0.91 -8.17
C GLU A 66 -0.10 -1.98 -8.23
N VAL A 67 0.27 -2.57 -7.08
CA VAL A 67 1.26 -3.66 -7.01
C VAL A 67 0.60 -5.04 -6.91
N GLY A 68 -0.72 -5.10 -7.06
CA GLY A 68 -1.50 -6.33 -7.07
C GLY A 68 -1.85 -6.88 -5.69
N VAL A 69 -1.81 -6.06 -4.63
CA VAL A 69 -2.42 -6.45 -3.35
C VAL A 69 -3.93 -6.57 -3.54
N ASP A 70 -4.45 -7.77 -3.30
CA ASP A 70 -5.90 -8.00 -3.33
C ASP A 70 -6.50 -7.56 -1.99
N LEU A 71 -7.25 -6.45 -2.01
CA LEU A 71 -7.84 -5.86 -0.81
C LEU A 71 -8.99 -6.69 -0.24
N GLU A 72 -9.67 -7.50 -1.05
CA GLU A 72 -10.69 -8.42 -0.57
C GLU A 72 -10.04 -9.57 0.19
N VAL A 73 -8.98 -10.16 -0.38
CA VAL A 73 -8.15 -11.18 0.29
C VAL A 73 -7.55 -10.62 1.57
N LEU A 74 -6.95 -9.43 1.55
CA LEU A 74 -6.44 -8.76 2.75
C LEU A 74 -7.55 -8.58 3.81
N ARG A 75 -8.77 -8.25 3.40
CA ARG A 75 -9.88 -8.02 4.35
C ARG A 75 -10.48 -9.31 4.91
N GLU A 76 -10.50 -10.40 4.15
CA GLU A 76 -11.26 -11.61 4.49
C GLU A 76 -10.40 -12.79 4.97
N SER A 77 -9.30 -13.08 4.29
CA SER A 77 -8.43 -14.24 4.57
C SER A 77 -7.02 -13.90 5.02
N GLY A 78 -6.58 -12.68 4.72
CA GLY A 78 -5.25 -12.16 4.99
C GLY A 78 -4.32 -12.19 3.78
N TRP A 79 -3.38 -11.25 3.77
CA TRP A 79 -2.38 -11.03 2.74
C TRP A 79 -0.98 -11.00 3.38
N PRO A 80 0.09 -11.49 2.71
CA PRO A 80 1.44 -11.40 3.24
C PRO A 80 1.81 -9.97 3.65
N CYS A 81 2.38 -9.79 4.83
CA CYS A 81 2.74 -8.46 5.31
C CYS A 81 3.88 -8.53 6.32
N VAL A 82 4.53 -7.39 6.54
CA VAL A 82 5.46 -7.21 7.64
C VAL A 82 5.11 -5.92 8.39
N PRO A 83 4.51 -6.00 9.61
CA PRO A 83 4.33 -4.86 10.48
C PRO A 83 5.65 -4.44 11.14
N GLY A 84 5.97 -3.16 11.11
CA GLY A 84 7.06 -2.55 11.88
C GLY A 84 6.85 -1.05 12.13
N ASP A 85 7.72 -0.43 12.91
CA ASP A 85 7.83 1.04 13.01
C ASP A 85 9.07 1.45 12.22
N PHE A 86 8.90 1.70 10.91
CA PHE A 86 10.02 1.77 9.98
C PHE A 86 10.62 3.17 9.92
N ASP A 87 9.84 4.21 10.20
CA ASP A 87 10.31 5.59 10.27
C ASP A 87 10.53 6.12 11.69
N GLN A 88 10.26 5.29 12.71
CA GLN A 88 10.53 5.57 14.12
C GLN A 88 9.68 6.71 14.70
N ASP A 89 8.48 6.91 14.16
CA ASP A 89 7.54 7.90 14.69
C ASP A 89 6.69 7.36 15.86
N GLY A 90 6.84 6.07 16.18
CA GLY A 90 6.15 5.37 17.27
C GLY A 90 4.77 4.82 16.89
N GLU A 91 4.35 5.00 15.64
CA GLU A 91 3.15 4.39 15.08
C GLU A 91 3.50 3.11 14.29
N GLN A 92 2.48 2.30 14.00
CA GLN A 92 2.65 1.03 13.31
C GLN A 92 2.56 1.21 11.79
N ASP A 93 3.62 0.86 11.07
CA ASP A 93 3.67 0.78 9.62
C ASP A 93 3.52 -0.66 9.12
N TYR A 94 3.28 -0.81 7.81
CA TYR A 94 3.06 -2.11 7.18
C TYR A 94 3.74 -2.19 5.81
N ALA A 95 4.60 -3.19 5.62
CA ALA A 95 5.11 -3.55 4.31
C ALA A 95 4.24 -4.63 3.66
N PHE A 96 3.79 -4.38 2.43
CA PHE A 96 2.98 -5.28 1.63
C PHE A 96 3.72 -5.65 0.33
N PRO A 97 4.14 -6.90 0.18
CA PRO A 97 4.61 -7.40 -1.12
C PRO A 97 3.43 -7.55 -2.08
N GLY A 98 3.73 -7.36 -3.37
CA GLY A 98 2.76 -7.42 -4.46
C GLY A 98 2.29 -8.82 -4.82
N ALA A 99 1.47 -8.90 -5.88
CA ALA A 99 0.91 -10.16 -6.35
C ALA A 99 1.98 -11.19 -6.71
N GLY A 100 1.76 -12.45 -6.32
CA GLY A 100 2.69 -13.55 -6.61
C GLY A 100 3.88 -13.65 -5.66
N TYR A 101 3.87 -12.90 -4.55
CA TYR A 101 4.91 -12.95 -3.53
C TYR A 101 5.24 -14.39 -3.09
N SER A 102 6.50 -14.77 -3.25
CA SER A 102 7.05 -16.00 -2.70
C SER A 102 8.57 -15.90 -2.63
N CYS A 103 9.20 -16.72 -1.79
CA CYS A 103 10.66 -16.87 -1.72
C CYS A 103 11.34 -17.38 -3.01
N ASN A 104 10.60 -17.57 -4.10
CA ASN A 104 11.13 -17.96 -5.41
C ASN A 104 10.85 -16.93 -6.50
N GLN A 105 10.17 -15.82 -6.18
CA GLN A 105 9.78 -14.80 -7.13
C GLN A 105 9.86 -13.41 -6.47
N SER A 106 10.67 -12.54 -7.05
CA SER A 106 10.76 -11.15 -6.62
C SER A 106 9.54 -10.37 -7.09
N VAL A 107 8.98 -9.56 -6.19
CA VAL A 107 7.83 -8.69 -6.45
C VAL A 107 8.06 -7.30 -5.84
N PRO A 108 7.40 -6.24 -6.35
CA PRO A 108 7.46 -4.94 -5.70
C PRO A 108 6.88 -5.00 -4.28
N VAL A 109 7.43 -4.19 -3.38
CA VAL A 109 6.93 -4.02 -2.02
C VAL A 109 6.54 -2.56 -1.80
N ARG A 110 5.34 -2.34 -1.27
CA ARG A 110 4.87 -1.02 -0.82
C ARG A 110 4.88 -0.98 0.70
N VAL A 111 5.43 0.07 1.26
CA VAL A 111 5.38 0.35 2.70
C VAL A 111 4.37 1.45 2.93
N LEU A 112 3.32 1.11 3.68
CA LEU A 112 2.30 2.02 4.18
C LEU A 112 2.77 2.59 5.52
N PHE A 113 3.10 3.88 5.52
CA PHE A 113 3.34 4.65 6.74
C PHE A 113 2.03 5.12 7.33
N THR A 114 1.84 4.95 8.64
CA THR A 114 0.59 5.37 9.31
C THR A 114 0.81 6.46 10.33
N ARG A 115 -0.27 7.15 10.68
CA ARG A 115 -0.27 8.10 11.80
C ARG A 115 -1.67 8.25 12.36
N GLY A 116 -1.85 7.96 13.64
CA GLY A 116 -3.15 8.11 14.31
C GLY A 116 -4.26 7.26 13.67
N GLY A 117 -3.91 6.08 13.15
CA GLY A 117 -4.84 5.16 12.49
C GLY A 117 -5.26 5.55 11.07
N SER A 118 -4.53 6.48 10.43
CA SER A 118 -4.74 6.88 9.03
C SER A 118 -3.48 6.63 8.20
N ALA A 119 -3.67 6.41 6.90
CA ALA A 119 -2.57 6.36 5.96
C ALA A 119 -1.92 7.75 5.87
N ARG A 120 -0.60 7.81 6.08
CA ARG A 120 0.18 9.04 5.94
C ARG A 120 0.84 9.10 4.58
N GLU A 121 1.49 8.01 4.19
CA GLU A 121 2.27 7.90 2.96
C GLU A 121 2.37 6.44 2.53
N VAL A 122 2.53 6.21 1.23
CA VAL A 122 2.90 4.90 0.68
C VAL A 122 4.15 5.06 -0.16
N GLN A 123 5.22 4.36 0.20
CA GLN A 123 6.46 4.32 -0.59
C GLN A 123 6.69 2.93 -1.19
N THR A 124 7.30 2.89 -2.37
CA THR A 124 7.80 1.63 -2.94
C THR A 124 9.23 1.41 -2.48
N LEU A 125 9.57 0.18 -2.13
CA LEU A 125 10.97 -0.18 -1.96
C LEU A 125 11.70 -0.08 -3.32
N PRO A 126 12.98 0.33 -3.31
CA PRO A 126 13.74 0.60 -4.53
C PRO A 126 14.09 -0.66 -5.34
N ARG A 127 13.77 -1.85 -4.82
CA ARG A 127 14.01 -3.15 -5.46
C ARG A 127 12.81 -4.06 -5.23
N GLU A 128 12.61 -4.99 -6.14
CA GLU A 128 11.73 -6.15 -5.93
C GLU A 128 12.41 -7.14 -4.99
N LEU A 129 11.61 -7.89 -4.23
CA LEU A 129 12.06 -8.74 -3.11
C LEU A 129 11.26 -10.04 -3.09
N SER A 130 11.86 -11.13 -2.58
CA SER A 130 11.23 -12.46 -2.60
C SER A 130 11.10 -13.12 -1.22
N CYS A 131 12.03 -12.86 -0.28
CA CYS A 131 11.96 -13.37 1.10
C CYS A 131 12.03 -12.24 2.12
N LEU A 132 10.95 -11.47 2.20
CA LEU A 132 10.82 -10.30 3.06
C LEU A 132 10.61 -10.69 4.54
N GLN A 133 11.41 -10.11 5.42
CA GLN A 133 11.24 -10.19 6.87
C GLN A 133 11.47 -8.82 7.51
N ARG A 134 10.98 -8.67 8.74
CA ARG A 134 11.34 -7.53 9.58
C ARG A 134 12.79 -7.68 10.01
N TYR A 135 13.52 -6.58 9.94
CA TYR A 135 14.85 -6.47 10.51
C TYR A 135 14.83 -5.54 11.71
N VAL A 136 15.33 -6.01 12.84
CA VAL A 136 15.59 -5.18 14.03
C VAL A 136 17.09 -5.24 14.30
N SER A 137 17.76 -4.08 14.25
CA SER A 137 19.20 -4.06 14.54
C SER A 137 19.45 -4.40 16.00
N LYS A 138 20.27 -5.43 16.24
CA LYS A 138 20.77 -5.79 17.57
C LYS A 138 22.12 -5.12 17.88
N ASP A 139 22.67 -4.39 16.90
CA ASP A 139 23.95 -3.72 17.02
C ASP A 139 23.75 -2.32 17.63
N ALA A 140 24.24 -2.15 18.86
CA ALA A 140 24.17 -0.88 19.57
C ALA A 140 25.02 0.24 18.93
N SER A 141 25.91 -0.09 17.98
CA SER A 141 26.69 0.89 17.22
C SER A 141 25.93 1.48 16.03
N MET A 142 24.84 0.83 15.61
CA MET A 142 23.94 1.34 14.59
C MET A 142 22.84 2.17 15.25
N PRO A 143 22.32 3.23 14.59
CA PRO A 143 21.14 3.93 15.09
C PRO A 143 20.04 2.90 15.34
N PRO A 144 19.36 2.93 16.51
CA PRO A 144 18.25 2.04 16.78
C PRO A 144 17.21 2.19 15.66
N GLY A 145 16.46 1.13 15.38
CA GLY A 145 15.45 1.17 14.34
C GLY A 145 15.09 -0.19 13.78
N GLN A 146 13.90 -0.22 13.20
CA GLN A 146 13.44 -1.33 12.41
C GLN A 146 13.74 -1.07 10.93
N GLY A 147 13.68 -2.13 10.15
CA GLY A 147 13.83 -2.10 8.71
C GLY A 147 13.28 -3.38 8.12
N LEU A 148 13.60 -3.60 6.86
CA LEU A 148 13.20 -4.78 6.12
C LEU A 148 14.45 -5.48 5.61
N VAL A 149 14.42 -6.81 5.61
CA VAL A 149 15.49 -7.62 5.03
C VAL A 149 14.88 -8.53 3.98
N ASP A 150 15.60 -8.68 2.87
CA ASP A 150 15.31 -9.67 1.84
C ASP A 150 16.44 -10.70 1.79
N TRP A 151 16.06 -11.96 2.00
CA TRP A 151 16.97 -13.11 1.97
C TRP A 151 17.01 -13.81 0.61
N GLY A 152 16.15 -13.43 -0.33
CA GLY A 152 15.73 -14.31 -1.42
C GLY A 152 16.36 -14.06 -2.79
N GLU A 153 17.47 -13.32 -2.87
CA GLU A 153 18.18 -13.12 -4.14
C GLU A 153 19.68 -13.46 -4.06
N GLY A 154 20.05 -14.59 -4.67
CA GLY A 154 21.44 -14.93 -4.97
C GLY A 154 22.30 -15.20 -3.72
N ASN A 155 23.56 -14.79 -3.79
CA ASN A 155 24.52 -14.89 -2.71
C ASN A 155 24.60 -13.60 -1.89
N ALA A 156 23.51 -12.83 -1.77
CA ALA A 156 23.49 -11.60 -0.98
C ALA A 156 22.21 -11.44 -0.14
N THR A 157 22.38 -10.89 1.06
CA THR A 157 21.29 -10.40 1.92
C THR A 157 21.16 -8.90 1.74
N TRP A 158 19.95 -8.43 1.49
CA TRP A 158 19.65 -7.01 1.29
C TRP A 158 18.90 -6.44 2.47
N LEU A 159 19.39 -5.32 3.00
CA LEU A 159 18.80 -4.60 4.12
C LEU A 159 18.30 -3.24 3.66
N TYR A 160 17.07 -2.91 4.06
CA TYR A 160 16.36 -1.67 3.75
C TYR A 160 16.05 -0.95 5.04
N ARG A 161 16.52 0.30 5.16
CA ARG A 161 16.25 1.17 6.30
C ARG A 161 15.73 2.51 5.82
N PHE A 162 14.73 3.04 6.49
CA PHE A 162 14.23 4.37 6.20
C PHE A 162 15.09 5.43 6.92
N ASP A 163 15.47 6.50 6.22
CA ASP A 163 16.27 7.61 6.79
C ASP A 163 15.44 8.84 7.17
N GLY A 164 14.12 8.73 7.08
CA GLY A 164 13.17 9.83 7.27
C GLY A 164 12.74 10.51 5.97
N GLN A 165 13.42 10.25 4.86
CA GLN A 165 13.05 10.75 3.52
C GLN A 165 12.87 9.62 2.50
N GLY A 166 13.73 8.60 2.54
CA GLY A 166 13.71 7.48 1.62
C GLY A 166 14.39 6.24 2.16
N TRP A 167 14.48 5.21 1.31
CA TRP A 167 15.04 3.91 1.66
C TRP A 167 16.53 3.84 1.35
N LEU A 168 17.33 3.70 2.40
CA LEU A 168 18.73 3.30 2.32
C LEU A 168 18.82 1.79 2.14
N VAL A 169 19.57 1.36 1.12
CA VAL A 169 19.74 -0.05 0.78
C VAL A 169 21.21 -0.44 0.96
N THR A 170 21.44 -1.50 1.73
CA THR A 170 22.77 -2.09 1.91
C THR A 170 22.71 -3.59 1.63
N SER A 171 23.78 -4.16 1.08
CA SER A 171 23.87 -5.61 0.85
C SER A 171 25.12 -6.19 1.47
N HIS A 172 25.01 -7.41 1.97
CA HIS A 172 26.15 -8.24 2.37
C HIS A 172 26.14 -9.51 1.54
N LEU A 173 27.32 -10.02 1.17
CA LEU A 173 27.39 -11.34 0.56
C LEU A 173 26.92 -12.36 1.59
N SER A 174 25.89 -13.13 1.25
CA SER A 174 25.49 -14.32 1.97
C SER A 174 26.70 -15.24 2.01
N GLU A 175 27.22 -15.52 3.20
CA GLU A 175 28.30 -16.48 3.36
C GLU A 175 27.85 -17.79 2.70
N ALA A 176 28.65 -18.28 1.74
CA ALA A 176 28.43 -19.60 1.19
C ALA A 176 28.49 -20.58 2.36
N ARG A 177 27.36 -21.21 2.68
CA ARG A 177 27.29 -22.29 3.66
C ARG A 177 28.26 -23.41 3.31
#